data_AF-A0A2U8TPE2-F1
#
_entry.id   AF-A0A2U8TPE2-F1
#
_cell.length_a   1.000
_cell.length_b   1.000
_cell.length_c   1.000
_cell.angle_alpha   90.00
_cell.angle_beta   90.00
_cell.angle_gamma   90.00
#
_symmetry.space_group_name_H-M   'P 1'
#
loop_
_entity.id
_entity.type
_entity.pdbx_description
1 polymer ?
#
loop_
_entity_poly.entity_id
_entity_poly.type
_entity_poly.pdbx_seq_one_letter_code
_entity_poly.pdbx_strand_id
1 'polypeptide(L)'
;MTEVPLVDQARQCSALFRLGRDVEAALVMVEVAERVQSVVGGADSQIAARWVELLTSMLDSQERQDWLALADYLEYELVDLLMAVKSA
;
A
#
# COMPACT_ATOMS: atom_id res chain seq x y z
N MET A 1 16.31 7.16 13.79
CA MET A 1 15.45 6.19 13.08
C MET A 1 15.77 6.32 11.61
N THR A 2 16.37 5.29 11.00
CA THR A 2 16.62 5.28 9.55
C THR A 2 15.27 5.16 8.86
N GLU A 3 14.93 6.09 7.96
CA GLU A 3 13.68 5.99 7.19
C GLU A 3 13.68 4.67 6.39
N VAL A 4 12.69 3.81 6.64
CA VAL A 4 12.49 2.60 5.82
C VAL A 4 11.92 3.05 4.46
N PRO A 5 12.49 2.59 3.33
CA PRO A 5 11.94 2.86 2.01
C PRO A 5 10.46 2.44 1.95
N LEU A 6 9.61 3.27 1.33
CA LEU A 6 8.15 3.04 1.32
C LEU A 6 7.77 1.68 0.69
N VAL A 7 8.53 1.23 -0.31
CA VAL A 7 8.39 -0.11 -0.92
C VAL A 7 8.66 -1.23 0.09
N ASP A 8 9.68 -1.07 0.93
CA ASP A 8 10.02 -2.08 1.95
C ASP A 8 8.95 -2.10 3.05
N GLN A 9 8.39 -0.94 3.41
CA GLN A 9 7.28 -0.87 4.37
C GLN A 9 6.00 -1.51 3.82
N ALA A 10 5.69 -1.32 2.53
CA ALA A 10 4.56 -1.99 1.88
C ALA A 10 4.74 -3.53 1.88
N ARG A 11 5.93 -4.01 1.55
CA ARG A 11 6.28 -5.44 1.59
C ARG A 11 6.25 -6.02 3.00
N GLN A 12 6.71 -5.25 4.00
CA GLN A 12 6.58 -5.63 5.40
C GLN A 12 5.11 -5.77 5.81
N CYS A 13 4.26 -4.83 5.40
CA CYS A 13 2.83 -4.90 5.65
C CYS A 13 2.18 -6.15 5.03
N SER A 14 2.51 -6.44 3.76
CA SER A 14 2.09 -7.67 3.06
C SER A 14 2.50 -8.93 3.84
N ALA A 15 3.77 -9.01 4.28
CA ALA A 15 4.25 -10.14 5.05
C ALA A 15 3.48 -10.34 6.37
N LEU A 16 3.10 -9.25 7.06
CA LEU A 16 2.30 -9.33 8.29
C LEU A 16 0.90 -9.91 8.02
N PHE A 17 0.21 -9.48 6.97
CA PHE A 17 -1.07 -10.06 6.57
C PHE A 17 -0.95 -11.55 6.22
N ARG A 18 0.08 -11.94 5.46
CA ARG A 18 0.34 -13.36 5.13
C ARG A 18 0.64 -14.22 6.36
N LEU A 19 1.22 -13.65 7.41
CA LEU A 19 1.49 -14.32 8.68
C LEU A 19 0.28 -14.33 9.62
N GLY A 20 -0.87 -13.76 9.22
CA GLY A 20 -2.07 -13.66 10.06
C GLY A 20 -1.92 -12.64 11.20
N ARG A 21 -0.99 -11.69 11.09
CA ARG A 21 -0.82 -10.57 12.04
C ARG A 21 -1.62 -9.35 11.58
N ASP A 22 -2.89 -9.56 11.26
CA ASP A 22 -3.80 -8.57 10.67
C ASP A 22 -3.95 -7.29 11.50
N VAL A 23 -4.03 -7.38 12.82
CA VAL A 23 -4.12 -6.20 13.71
C VAL A 23 -2.90 -5.28 13.56
N GLU A 24 -1.70 -5.86 13.51
CA GLU A 24 -0.46 -5.10 13.34
C GLU A 24 -0.29 -4.62 11.90
N ALA A 25 -0.61 -5.48 10.94
CA ALA A 25 -0.60 -5.12 9.53
C ALA A 25 -1.54 -3.94 9.25
N ALA A 26 -2.71 -3.88 9.87
CA ALA A 26 -3.65 -2.76 9.73
C ALA A 26 -3.05 -1.43 10.23
N LEU A 27 -2.30 -1.44 11.34
CA LEU A 27 -1.59 -0.24 11.82
C LEU A 27 -0.50 0.21 10.83
N VAL A 28 0.30 -0.74 10.33
CA VAL A 28 1.33 -0.45 9.32
C VAL A 28 0.69 0.04 8.01
N MET A 29 -0.46 -0.51 7.63
CA MET A 29 -1.18 -0.13 6.41
C MET A 29 -1.66 1.33 6.45
N VAL A 30 -2.07 1.85 7.62
CA VAL A 30 -2.41 3.27 7.77
C VAL A 30 -1.19 4.15 7.49
N GLU A 31 -0.04 3.83 8.10
CA GLU A 31 1.21 4.58 7.86
C GLU A 31 1.64 4.52 6.39
N VAL A 32 1.52 3.35 5.76
CA VAL A 32 1.81 3.18 4.32
C VAL A 32 0.88 4.05 3.49
N ALA A 33 -0.44 4.03 3.74
CA ALA A 33 -1.42 4.80 2.98
C ALA A 33 -1.20 6.31 3.10
N GLU A 34 -0.88 6.82 4.30
CA GLU A 34 -0.56 8.23 4.53
C GLU A 34 0.69 8.66 3.73
N ARG A 35 1.76 7.85 3.78
CA ARG A 35 3.00 8.12 3.03
C ARG A 35 2.76 8.07 1.52
N VAL A 36 2.00 7.10 1.04
CA VAL A 36 1.64 6.99 -0.39
C VAL A 36 0.84 8.21 -0.83
N GLN A 37 -0.17 8.62 -0.06
CA GLN A 37 -0.98 9.80 -0.34
C GLN A 37 -0.13 11.08 -0.43
N SER A 38 0.85 11.24 0.47
CA SER A 38 1.77 12.38 0.43
C SER A 38 2.65 12.42 -0.82
N VAL A 39 3.05 11.25 -1.33
CA VAL A 39 3.90 11.14 -2.52
C VAL A 39 3.07 11.31 -3.81
N VAL A 40 1.89 10.70 -3.86
CA VAL A 40 0.98 10.78 -5.01
C VAL A 40 0.29 12.14 -5.13
N GLY A 41 0.11 12.88 -4.03
CA GLY A 41 -0.52 14.20 -4.05
C GLY A 41 0.20 15.26 -4.89
N GLY A 42 1.48 15.03 -5.23
CA GLY A 42 2.25 15.87 -6.16
C GLY A 42 2.37 15.30 -7.58
N ALA A 43 1.82 14.11 -7.85
CA ALA A 43 1.93 13.42 -9.13
C ALA A 43 0.82 13.83 -10.13
N ASP A 44 0.90 13.33 -11.35
CA ASP A 44 -0.13 13.55 -12.36
C ASP A 44 -1.48 12.93 -11.98
N SER A 45 -2.54 13.38 -12.67
CA SER A 45 -3.92 12.94 -12.39
C SER A 45 -4.16 11.45 -12.66
N GLN A 46 -3.36 10.81 -13.51
CA GLN A 46 -3.48 9.38 -13.82
C GLN A 46 -2.95 8.53 -12.66
N ILE A 47 -1.81 8.91 -12.09
CA ILE A 47 -1.25 8.27 -10.89
C ILE A 47 -2.20 8.46 -9.71
N ALA A 48 -2.74 9.67 -9.53
CA ALA A 48 -3.71 9.94 -8.46
C ALA A 48 -4.97 9.07 -8.59
N ALA A 49 -5.48 8.88 -9.80
CA ALA A 49 -6.63 7.99 -10.04
C ALA A 49 -6.30 6.51 -9.74
N ARG A 50 -5.14 6.01 -10.22
CA ARG A 50 -4.68 4.64 -9.89
C ARG A 50 -4.55 4.41 -8.39
N TRP A 51 -4.09 5.42 -7.65
CA TRP A 51 -4.00 5.31 -6.19
C TRP A 51 -5.38 5.14 -5.54
N VAL A 52 -6.36 5.95 -5.94
CA VAL A 52 -7.73 5.87 -5.39
C VAL A 52 -8.37 4.50 -5.67
N GLU A 53 -8.21 3.97 -6.89
CA GLU A 53 -8.72 2.65 -7.27
C GLU A 53 -8.06 1.53 -6.45
N LEU A 54 -6.73 1.58 -6.30
CA LEU A 54 -5.99 0.61 -5.51
C LEU A 54 -6.35 0.67 -4.03
N LEU A 55 -6.43 1.86 -3.44
CA LEU A 55 -6.82 2.05 -2.04
C LEU A 55 -8.23 1.49 -1.78
N THR A 56 -9.17 1.72 -2.70
CA THR A 56 -10.52 1.16 -2.60
C THR A 56 -10.49 -0.36 -2.61
N SER A 57 -9.72 -0.97 -3.52
CA SER A 57 -9.58 -2.43 -3.60
C SER A 57 -8.97 -3.04 -2.33
N MET A 58 -7.98 -2.37 -1.74
CA MET A 58 -7.38 -2.79 -0.46
C MET A 58 -8.37 -2.70 0.71
N LEU A 59 -9.17 -1.63 0.78
CA LEU A 59 -10.17 -1.46 1.83
C LEU A 59 -11.31 -2.50 1.71
N ASP A 60 -11.75 -2.79 0.48
CA ASP A 60 -12.74 -3.85 0.21
C ASP A 60 -12.23 -5.24 0.64
N SER A 61 -10.97 -5.56 0.33
CA SER A 61 -10.33 -6.79 0.82
C SER A 61 -10.24 -6.82 2.35
N GLN A 62 -9.92 -5.69 2.98
CA GLN A 62 -9.87 -5.59 4.44
C GLN A 62 -11.24 -5.83 5.09
N GLU A 63 -12.31 -5.21 4.60
CA GLU A 63 -13.66 -5.39 5.12
C GLU A 63 -14.12 -6.86 5.03
N ARG A 64 -13.73 -7.54 3.95
CA ARG A 64 -14.02 -8.97 3.71
C ARG A 64 -13.08 -9.93 4.43
N GLN A 65 -12.08 -9.42 5.14
CA GLN A 65 -10.99 -10.19 5.75
C GLN A 65 -10.21 -11.06 4.74
N ASP A 66 -10.14 -10.60 3.48
CA ASP A 66 -9.34 -11.24 2.44
C ASP A 66 -7.87 -10.78 2.54
N TRP A 67 -7.18 -11.33 3.54
CA TRP A 67 -5.82 -10.95 3.89
C TRP A 67 -4.79 -11.34 2.83
N LEU A 68 -5.05 -12.37 2.03
CA LEU A 68 -4.14 -12.76 0.97
C LEU A 68 -4.25 -11.81 -0.23
N ALA A 69 -5.46 -11.44 -0.66
CA ALA A 69 -5.63 -10.45 -1.71
C ALA A 69 -5.08 -9.07 -1.28
N LEU A 70 -5.33 -8.66 -0.03
CA LEU A 70 -4.77 -7.43 0.50
C LEU A 70 -3.22 -7.44 0.50
N ALA A 71 -2.62 -8.58 0.87
CA ALA A 71 -1.17 -8.75 0.82
C ALA A 71 -0.61 -8.68 -0.60
N ASP A 72 -1.32 -9.22 -1.59
CA ASP A 72 -0.93 -9.13 -3.00
C ASP A 72 -0.93 -7.67 -3.47
N TYR A 73 -2.00 -6.91 -3.20
CA TYR A 73 -2.07 -5.49 -3.54
C TYR A 73 -0.92 -4.65 -2.96
N LEU A 74 -0.53 -4.93 -1.72
CA LEU A 74 0.58 -4.24 -1.05
C LEU A 74 1.94 -4.61 -1.65
N GLU A 75 2.12 -5.87 -2.08
CA GLU A 75 3.40 -6.39 -2.55
C GLU A 75 3.67 -6.09 -4.03
N TYR A 76 2.63 -6.04 -4.86
CA TYR A 76 2.73 -5.89 -6.31
C TYR A 76 2.18 -4.55 -6.80
N GLU A 77 0.86 -4.35 -6.77
CA GLU A 77 0.21 -3.19 -7.38
C GLU A 77 0.64 -1.87 -6.74
N LEU A 78 0.80 -1.84 -5.42
CA LEU A 78 1.28 -0.65 -4.71
C LEU A 78 2.75 -0.38 -5.03
N VAL A 79 3.58 -1.41 -5.12
CA VAL A 79 4.99 -1.27 -5.49
C VAL A 79 5.11 -0.75 -6.91
N ASP A 80 4.32 -1.26 -7.84
CA ASP A 80 4.28 -0.79 -9.23
C ASP A 80 3.83 0.67 -9.33
N LEU A 81 2.83 1.09 -8.55
CA LEU A 81 2.42 2.49 -8.45
C LEU A 81 3.56 3.37 -7.95
N LEU A 82 4.26 2.98 -6.88
CA LEU A 82 5.38 3.74 -6.32
C LEU A 82 6.56 3.85 -7.28
N MET A 83 6.82 2.81 -8.06
CA MET A 83 7.85 2.83 -9.11
C MET A 83 7.45 3.76 -10.26
N ALA A 84 6.16 3.82 -10.62
CA ALA A 84 5.65 4.76 -11.61
C ALA A 84 5.81 6.21 -11.14
N VAL A 85 5.48 6.52 -9.87
CA VAL A 85 5.67 7.88 -9.31
C VAL A 85 7.13 8.31 -9.36
N LYS A 86 8.07 7.42 -9.02
CA LYS A 86 9.50 7.74 -9.05
C LYS A 86 10.03 8.03 -10.47
N SER A 87 9.32 7.56 -11.49
CA SER A 87 9.71 7.68 -12.90
C SER A 87 9.00 8.82 -13.63
N ALA A 88 8.03 9.47 -12.99
CA ALA A 88 7.29 10.63 -13.50
C ALA A 88 7.98 11.93 -13.11
#